data_AF-A0A8K0EFC4-F1
#
_entry.id   AF-A0A8K0EFC4-F1
#
_cell.length_a   1.000
_cell.length_b   1.000
_cell.length_c   1.000
_cell.angle_alpha   90.00
_cell.angle_beta   90.00
_cell.angle_gamma   90.00
#
_symmetry.space_group_name_H-M   'P 1'
#
loop_
_entity.id
_entity.type
_entity.pdbx_description
1 polymer ?
#
loop_
_entity_poly.entity_id
_entity_poly.type
_entity_poly.pdbx_seq_one_letter_code
_entity_poly.pdbx_strand_id
1 'polypeptide(L)'
;MLGREDLGHKNREQDPEDESEKDGHAQEDNGEEQKVKRGERVAVWYSGQRKADHGKWYPGKVLEVRKEKDGEGETDVVEVDFLKYIGETGKFQPSIQYGPMSPQSSIQYGLVATQPSMVPLHPSPASSISRGIPAQRPVWSRGTPAQRPVWSRGTGRGYEDALLDQAAQRAQDRPRDELLGAKKKKVAPQDRPVLVTTYNLHLPPINSILRKYWNILQLSPITRELFQNPPLIAYRHNKNLRDTLVRAQIPRENKNFIMKNIPPGSYPCGRKCLTCTYVRKSKEFQSHHTSRRYTNRAHITCRTRNIIYMIQCKKCGTQYVGETGQTLANMMNGHRSFIKTDKDTPISAHFNQPSHTVADMEVVGLEKLEYGRTEDLTRQRRLSRESYWIHQLRTLHPEGLNLESLEITRV
;
A
#
# COMPACT_ATOMS: atom_id res chain seq x y z
N MET A 1 1.36 -30.66 61.05
CA MET A 1 0.36 -30.77 59.96
C MET A 1 1.15 -30.71 58.65
N LEU A 2 1.87 -31.77 58.23
CA LEU A 2 1.39 -33.00 57.56
C LEU A 2 0.42 -32.67 56.40
N GLY A 3 0.62 -33.05 55.14
CA GLY A 3 1.64 -33.91 54.50
C GLY A 3 1.37 -34.01 52.98
N ARG A 4 2.37 -34.52 52.24
CA ARG A 4 2.29 -35.04 50.86
C ARG A 4 1.33 -36.24 50.79
N GLU A 5 0.83 -36.60 49.60
CA GLU A 5 0.94 -37.97 49.05
C GLU A 5 0.43 -38.11 47.60
N ASP A 6 0.86 -39.23 47.01
CA ASP A 6 1.05 -39.60 45.61
C ASP A 6 -0.03 -40.59 45.07
N LEU A 7 0.00 -40.79 43.74
CA LEU A 7 -0.33 -42.01 42.94
C LEU A 7 -1.78 -42.47 42.64
N GLY A 8 -1.96 -42.93 41.38
CA GLY A 8 -2.99 -43.92 41.04
C GLY A 8 -3.39 -44.07 39.56
N HIS A 9 -2.61 -44.81 38.76
CA HIS A 9 -3.01 -45.41 37.47
C HIS A 9 -4.05 -46.54 37.67
N LYS A 10 -5.03 -46.70 36.77
CA LYS A 10 -5.65 -48.00 36.45
C LYS A 10 -6.11 -48.11 34.98
N ASN A 11 -5.63 -49.17 34.33
CA ASN A 11 -6.10 -49.76 33.07
C ASN A 11 -7.44 -50.50 33.27
N ARG A 12 -8.19 -50.75 32.19
CA ARG A 12 -9.18 -51.83 32.12
C ARG A 12 -9.21 -52.46 30.72
N GLU A 13 -9.26 -53.79 30.74
CA GLU A 13 -9.06 -54.79 29.68
C GLU A 13 -10.23 -54.95 28.67
N GLN A 14 -9.90 -55.71 27.61
CA GLN A 14 -10.63 -56.21 26.43
C GLN A 14 -11.72 -57.26 26.79
N ASP A 15 -12.72 -57.59 25.96
CA ASP A 15 -12.76 -58.55 24.82
C ASP A 15 -14.27 -58.73 24.38
N PRO A 16 -14.68 -59.59 23.40
CA PRO A 16 -14.28 -59.72 21.99
C PRO A 16 -15.48 -59.95 20.99
N GLU A 17 -15.15 -60.01 19.68
CA GLU A 17 -15.70 -60.81 18.53
C GLU A 17 -17.21 -60.88 18.16
N ASP A 18 -17.52 -60.61 16.89
CA ASP A 18 -18.41 -61.45 16.06
C ASP A 18 -18.14 -61.27 14.54
N GLU A 19 -18.00 -62.39 13.82
CA GLU A 19 -17.75 -62.51 12.38
C GLU A 19 -19.07 -62.68 11.61
N SER A 20 -19.17 -62.13 10.40
CA SER A 20 -20.05 -62.70 9.36
C SER A 20 -19.59 -62.37 7.95
N GLU A 21 -19.29 -63.43 7.19
CA GLU A 21 -19.12 -63.45 5.72
C GLU A 21 -20.43 -63.16 4.99
N LYS A 22 -20.32 -62.58 3.77
CA LYS A 22 -21.05 -63.02 2.55
C LYS A 22 -20.70 -62.20 1.28
N ASP A 23 -20.09 -62.91 0.33
CA ASP A 23 -20.41 -63.04 -1.10
C ASP A 23 -20.70 -61.79 -1.98
N GLY A 24 -19.70 -61.47 -2.81
CA GLY A 24 -19.75 -61.40 -4.29
C GLY A 24 -20.87 -60.63 -5.01
N HIS A 25 -20.49 -59.55 -5.70
CA HIS A 25 -20.81 -59.35 -7.13
C HIS A 25 -19.77 -58.43 -7.79
N ALA A 26 -19.12 -58.95 -8.83
CA ALA A 26 -18.24 -58.19 -9.70
C ALA A 26 -19.06 -57.25 -10.59
N GLN A 27 -18.68 -55.99 -10.63
CA GLN A 27 -19.09 -55.05 -11.68
C GLN A 27 -17.81 -54.42 -12.23
N GLU A 28 -17.51 -54.77 -13.48
CA GLU A 28 -16.37 -54.29 -14.24
C GLU A 28 -16.48 -52.77 -14.41
N ASP A 29 -15.54 -52.01 -13.85
CA ASP A 29 -15.45 -50.57 -14.06
C ASP A 29 -14.37 -50.29 -15.13
N ASN A 30 -14.83 -49.85 -16.29
CA ASN A 30 -14.01 -49.53 -17.45
C ASN A 30 -13.08 -48.35 -17.13
N GLY A 31 -11.77 -48.59 -17.18
CA GLY A 31 -10.75 -47.57 -17.00
C GLY A 31 -10.76 -46.52 -18.11
N GLU A 32 -11.17 -45.29 -17.78
CA GLU A 32 -10.84 -44.12 -18.58
C GLU A 32 -9.42 -43.62 -18.20
N GLU A 33 -8.47 -43.82 -19.10
CA GLU A 33 -7.16 -43.16 -19.09
C GLU A 33 -7.32 -41.63 -19.04
N GLN A 34 -7.11 -41.01 -17.88
CA GLN A 34 -7.07 -39.54 -17.77
C GLN A 34 -5.80 -39.00 -18.43
N LYS A 35 -5.95 -38.49 -19.66
CA LYS A 35 -4.88 -37.83 -20.42
C LYS A 35 -4.67 -36.38 -19.96
N VAL A 36 -3.50 -36.11 -19.39
CA VAL A 36 -3.07 -34.78 -18.94
C VAL A 36 -2.78 -33.87 -20.15
N LYS A 37 -3.18 -32.59 -20.08
CA LYS A 37 -3.01 -31.63 -21.20
C LYS A 37 -1.93 -30.58 -20.91
N ARG A 38 -1.32 -30.06 -21.99
CA ARG A 38 -0.38 -28.92 -21.92
C ARG A 38 -1.02 -27.73 -21.19
N GLY A 39 -0.30 -27.18 -20.21
CA GLY A 39 -0.71 -26.03 -19.42
C GLY A 39 -1.50 -26.36 -18.15
N GLU A 40 -1.87 -27.63 -17.95
CA GLU A 40 -2.56 -28.11 -16.76
C GLU A 40 -1.65 -28.06 -15.52
N ARG A 41 -2.26 -27.85 -14.35
CA ARG A 41 -1.55 -27.81 -13.07
C ARG A 41 -1.61 -29.19 -12.44
N VAL A 42 -0.45 -29.76 -12.16
CA VAL A 42 -0.31 -31.13 -11.63
C VAL A 42 0.51 -31.11 -10.35
N ALA A 43 0.30 -32.09 -9.47
CA ALA A 43 1.23 -32.38 -8.38
C ALA A 43 2.10 -33.55 -8.82
N VAL A 44 3.43 -33.42 -8.69
CA VAL A 44 4.38 -34.44 -9.13
C VAL A 44 5.20 -34.92 -7.96
N TRP A 45 5.29 -36.24 -7.85
CA TRP A 45 6.09 -36.93 -6.85
C TRP A 45 7.57 -36.85 -7.20
N TYR A 46 8.39 -36.39 -6.26
CA TYR A 46 9.84 -36.29 -6.46
C TYR A 46 10.57 -37.54 -5.98
N SER A 47 11.20 -38.24 -6.91
CA SER A 47 12.03 -39.44 -6.67
C SER A 47 13.53 -39.20 -6.91
N GLY A 48 13.99 -37.94 -6.93
CA GLY A 48 15.39 -37.60 -7.23
C GLY A 48 16.39 -37.91 -6.11
N GLN A 49 17.68 -37.80 -6.42
CA GLN A 49 18.80 -38.22 -5.56
C GLN A 49 19.02 -37.34 -4.30
N ARG A 50 18.35 -36.19 -4.16
CA ARG A 50 18.38 -35.41 -2.93
C ARG A 50 17.59 -36.13 -1.83
N LYS A 51 18.30 -36.75 -0.88
CA LYS A 51 17.70 -37.41 0.30
C LYS A 51 16.71 -36.53 1.08
N ALA A 52 16.92 -35.20 1.09
CA ALA A 52 16.05 -34.26 1.79
C ALA A 52 14.68 -34.06 1.13
N ASP A 53 14.56 -34.35 -0.17
CA ASP A 53 13.39 -34.01 -0.99
C ASP A 53 12.72 -35.23 -1.64
N HIS A 54 13.36 -36.40 -1.60
CA HIS A 54 12.79 -37.68 -1.98
C HIS A 54 11.50 -37.96 -1.21
N GLY A 55 10.42 -38.26 -1.93
CA GLY A 55 9.12 -38.59 -1.34
C GLY A 55 8.23 -37.39 -1.02
N LYS A 56 8.47 -36.23 -1.65
CA LYS A 56 7.59 -35.05 -1.53
C LYS A 56 6.84 -34.78 -2.84
N TRP A 57 5.64 -34.24 -2.70
CA TRP A 57 4.83 -33.74 -3.82
C TRP A 57 5.13 -32.28 -4.10
N TYR A 58 5.40 -31.94 -5.36
CA TYR A 58 5.62 -30.57 -5.82
C TYR A 58 4.56 -30.15 -6.83
N PRO A 59 3.94 -28.97 -6.66
CA PRO A 59 3.07 -28.42 -7.69
C PRO A 59 3.91 -28.01 -8.91
N GLY A 60 3.44 -28.39 -10.10
CA GLY A 60 4.06 -28.06 -11.38
C GLY A 60 3.04 -27.67 -12.44
N LYS A 61 3.51 -27.10 -13.54
CA LYS A 61 2.70 -26.81 -14.72
C LYS A 61 3.23 -27.58 -15.93
N VAL A 62 2.36 -28.33 -16.60
CA VAL A 62 2.74 -29.12 -17.77
C VAL A 62 3.17 -28.20 -18.92
N LEU A 63 4.41 -28.34 -19.36
CA LEU A 63 5.00 -27.60 -20.46
C LEU A 63 4.75 -28.30 -21.80
N GLU A 64 4.86 -29.63 -21.83
CA GLU A 64 4.70 -30.45 -23.03
C GLU A 64 4.36 -31.89 -22.65
N VAL A 65 3.62 -32.59 -23.51
CA VAL A 65 3.37 -34.03 -23.40
C VAL A 65 3.84 -34.63 -24.72
N ARG A 66 4.79 -35.56 -24.66
CA ARG A 66 5.32 -36.27 -25.83
C ARG A 66 5.04 -37.75 -25.67
N LYS A 67 4.83 -38.44 -26.78
CA LYS A 67 4.68 -39.90 -26.81
C LYS A 67 6.00 -40.50 -27.22
N GLU A 68 6.56 -41.35 -26.38
CA GLU A 68 7.78 -42.09 -26.68
C GLU A 68 7.41 -43.57 -26.88
N LYS A 69 7.93 -44.16 -27.95
CA LYS A 69 7.70 -45.57 -28.29
C LYS A 69 8.93 -46.35 -27.87
N ASP A 70 8.83 -47.00 -26.72
CA ASP A 70 9.77 -48.04 -26.34
C ASP A 70 9.20 -49.38 -26.83
N GLY A 71 10.08 -50.34 -27.14
CA GLY A 71 9.72 -51.58 -27.86
C GLY A 71 8.64 -52.47 -27.23
N GLU A 72 8.05 -52.10 -26.10
CA GLU A 72 6.97 -52.80 -25.40
C GLU A 72 5.70 -51.93 -25.14
N GLY A 73 5.64 -50.68 -25.63
CA GLY A 73 4.43 -49.84 -25.51
C GLY A 73 4.64 -48.34 -25.76
N GLU A 74 3.55 -47.61 -26.03
CA GLU A 74 3.56 -46.15 -26.16
C GLU A 74 3.39 -45.51 -24.78
N THR A 75 4.37 -44.73 -24.31
CA THR A 75 4.32 -44.04 -23.01
C THR A 75 4.23 -42.53 -23.19
N ASP A 76 3.41 -41.88 -22.36
CA ASP A 76 3.31 -40.41 -22.32
C ASP A 76 4.41 -39.83 -21.41
N VAL A 77 5.37 -39.13 -22.01
CA VAL A 77 6.42 -38.36 -21.32
C VAL A 77 5.95 -36.92 -21.14
N VAL A 78 5.78 -36.51 -19.88
CA VAL A 78 5.27 -35.17 -19.53
C VAL A 78 6.40 -34.28 -19.02
N GLU A 79 6.70 -33.21 -19.75
CA GLU A 79 7.63 -32.16 -19.32
C GLU A 79 6.89 -31.15 -18.44
N VAL A 80 7.41 -30.86 -17.24
CA VAL A 80 6.73 -30.02 -16.23
C VAL A 80 7.69 -28.98 -15.65
N ASP A 81 7.22 -27.74 -15.52
CA ASP A 81 7.95 -26.66 -14.86
C ASP A 81 7.76 -26.71 -13.33
N PHE A 82 8.83 -27.04 -12.61
CA PHE A 82 8.91 -27.00 -11.14
C PHE A 82 9.83 -25.89 -10.62
N LEU A 83 10.40 -25.07 -11.50
CA LEU A 83 11.50 -24.14 -11.20
C LEU A 83 11.12 -23.12 -10.10
N LYS A 84 9.83 -22.86 -9.93
CA LYS A 84 9.30 -21.96 -8.89
C LYS A 84 9.38 -22.54 -7.47
N TYR A 85 9.54 -23.86 -7.32
CA TYR A 85 9.46 -24.56 -6.02
C TYR A 85 10.78 -25.20 -5.57
N ILE A 86 11.66 -25.57 -6.50
CA ILE A 86 12.93 -26.27 -6.19
C ILE A 86 14.16 -25.34 -6.28
N GLY A 87 14.00 -24.14 -6.85
CA GLY A 87 15.00 -23.07 -6.72
C GLY A 87 16.30 -23.22 -7.53
N GLU A 88 16.32 -23.99 -8.62
CA GLU A 88 17.50 -24.11 -9.50
C GLU A 88 17.13 -24.07 -10.99
N THR A 89 18.03 -23.53 -11.82
CA THR A 89 17.97 -23.45 -13.29
C THR A 89 18.63 -24.67 -13.94
N GLY A 90 17.85 -25.53 -14.58
CA GLY A 90 18.36 -26.64 -15.41
C GLY A 90 17.21 -27.50 -15.94
N LYS A 91 17.26 -27.88 -17.22
CA LYS A 91 16.31 -28.85 -17.80
C LYS A 91 16.55 -30.21 -17.16
N PHE A 92 15.55 -30.78 -16.51
CA PHE A 92 15.61 -32.11 -15.91
C PHE A 92 14.47 -32.96 -16.47
N GLN A 93 14.77 -34.15 -16.95
CA GLN A 93 13.77 -35.16 -17.31
C GLN A 93 13.56 -36.07 -16.08
N PRO A 94 12.41 -35.99 -15.39
CA PRO A 94 12.09 -36.99 -14.38
C PRO A 94 11.70 -38.32 -15.06
N SER A 95 12.33 -39.42 -14.66
CA SER A 95 11.86 -40.77 -15.01
C SER A 95 10.60 -41.08 -14.20
N ILE A 96 9.44 -41.13 -14.87
CA ILE A 96 8.17 -41.51 -14.25
C ILE A 96 8.07 -43.05 -14.31
N GLN A 97 8.02 -43.72 -13.15
CA GLN A 97 7.61 -45.12 -13.08
C GLN A 97 6.17 -45.18 -12.60
N TYR A 98 5.30 -45.85 -13.36
CA TYR A 98 3.96 -46.21 -12.92
C TYR A 98 4.02 -47.55 -12.20
N GLY A 99 3.50 -47.59 -10.97
CA GLY A 99 3.30 -48.82 -10.21
C GLY A 99 1.94 -48.78 -9.50
N PRO A 100 1.17 -49.89 -9.48
CA PRO A 100 -0.18 -49.91 -8.95
C PRO A 100 -0.15 -49.90 -7.42
N MET A 101 -0.82 -48.93 -6.77
CA MET A 101 -1.11 -49.01 -5.34
C MET A 101 -2.51 -49.57 -5.13
N SER A 102 -2.54 -50.77 -4.53
CA SER A 102 -3.73 -51.39 -3.93
C SER A 102 -4.21 -50.59 -2.70
N PRO A 103 -5.53 -50.55 -2.41
CA PRO A 103 -6.13 -49.55 -1.54
C PRO A 103 -6.53 -50.13 -0.18
N GLN A 104 -5.82 -49.76 0.90
CA GLN A 104 -6.36 -49.86 2.26
C GLN A 104 -5.89 -48.68 3.13
N SER A 105 -6.84 -48.12 3.88
CA SER A 105 -6.76 -47.04 4.89
C SER A 105 -6.73 -45.57 4.44
N SER A 106 -7.94 -45.05 4.19
CA SER A 106 -8.52 -43.80 4.71
C SER A 106 -7.61 -42.61 5.06
N ILE A 107 -7.83 -41.44 4.40
CA ILE A 107 -8.48 -40.23 4.97
C ILE A 107 -8.52 -39.09 3.91
N GLN A 108 -9.76 -38.66 3.63
CA GLN A 108 -10.30 -37.33 3.27
C GLN A 108 -9.58 -36.38 2.30
N TYR A 109 -10.21 -36.18 1.13
CA TYR A 109 -10.09 -34.96 0.32
C TYR A 109 -11.29 -34.02 0.59
N GLY A 110 -11.01 -32.76 0.88
CA GLY A 110 -12.00 -31.68 0.89
C GLY A 110 -12.01 -30.96 -0.46
N LEU A 111 -13.09 -31.14 -1.22
CA LEU A 111 -13.45 -30.31 -2.38
C LEU A 111 -14.20 -29.06 -1.91
N VAL A 112 -13.78 -27.88 -2.33
CA VAL A 112 -14.62 -26.67 -2.26
C VAL A 112 -15.54 -26.70 -3.50
N ALA A 113 -16.79 -27.05 -3.25
CA ALA A 113 -17.84 -27.17 -4.25
C ALA A 113 -18.28 -25.81 -4.82
N THR A 114 -18.46 -25.79 -6.14
CA THR A 114 -19.26 -24.84 -6.91
C THR A 114 -20.75 -25.07 -6.66
N GLN A 115 -21.53 -24.02 -6.41
CA GLN A 115 -23.00 -24.13 -6.30
C GLN A 115 -23.71 -24.11 -7.67
N PRO A 116 -24.84 -24.83 -7.83
CA PRO A 116 -25.63 -24.89 -9.06
C PRO A 116 -26.78 -23.86 -9.12
N SER A 117 -27.26 -23.62 -10.35
CA SER A 117 -28.43 -22.80 -10.69
C SER A 117 -29.77 -23.46 -10.34
N MET A 118 -30.79 -22.67 -10.02
CA MET A 118 -32.21 -23.05 -10.15
C MET A 118 -33.05 -21.91 -10.75
N VAL A 119 -34.03 -22.28 -11.57
CA VAL A 119 -35.02 -21.41 -12.27
C VAL A 119 -36.39 -21.43 -11.50
N PRO A 120 -37.44 -20.68 -11.87
CA PRO A 120 -38.01 -19.60 -11.06
C PRO A 120 -39.42 -19.89 -10.52
N LEU A 121 -39.86 -19.16 -9.47
CA LEU A 121 -41.26 -19.08 -9.07
C LEU A 121 -41.73 -17.62 -9.04
N HIS A 122 -42.91 -17.39 -9.60
CA HIS A 122 -43.58 -16.10 -9.80
C HIS A 122 -43.97 -15.40 -8.49
N PRO A 123 -44.03 -14.05 -8.44
CA PRO A 123 -44.63 -13.30 -7.33
C PRO A 123 -45.92 -12.57 -7.74
N SER A 124 -46.78 -12.31 -6.75
CA SER A 124 -47.84 -11.29 -6.79
C SER A 124 -48.14 -10.82 -5.35
N PRO A 125 -48.73 -9.63 -5.11
CA PRO A 125 -48.09 -8.32 -5.27
C PRO A 125 -48.19 -7.45 -3.99
N ALA A 126 -47.77 -6.18 -4.10
CA ALA A 126 -47.81 -5.06 -3.13
C ALA A 126 -46.54 -4.90 -2.25
N SER A 127 -45.96 -3.71 -2.04
CA SER A 127 -46.33 -2.34 -2.39
C SER A 127 -45.07 -1.46 -2.45
N SER A 128 -45.17 -0.40 -3.24
CA SER A 128 -44.15 0.54 -3.68
C SER A 128 -43.60 1.49 -2.59
N ILE A 129 -42.26 1.59 -2.47
CA ILE A 129 -41.57 2.84 -2.11
C ILE A 129 -40.30 2.95 -2.96
N SER A 130 -40.31 3.88 -3.91
CA SER A 130 -39.20 4.19 -4.81
C SER A 130 -38.11 4.99 -4.10
N ARG A 131 -36.87 4.49 -4.11
CA ARG A 131 -35.66 5.31 -3.96
C ARG A 131 -34.79 5.07 -5.18
N GLY A 132 -34.64 6.12 -6.00
CA GLY A 132 -33.91 6.10 -7.26
C GLY A 132 -32.45 5.71 -7.11
N ILE A 133 -31.99 4.89 -8.05
CA ILE A 133 -30.60 4.50 -8.27
C ILE A 133 -29.83 5.71 -8.84
N PRO A 134 -28.56 5.95 -8.46
CA PRO A 134 -27.74 7.00 -9.08
C PRO A 134 -27.39 6.61 -10.52
N ALA A 135 -27.66 7.51 -11.46
CA ALA A 135 -27.28 7.35 -12.86
C ALA A 135 -25.77 7.09 -13.00
N GLN A 136 -25.44 6.05 -13.76
CA GLN A 136 -24.09 5.65 -14.10
C GLN A 136 -23.36 6.78 -14.84
N ARG A 137 -22.09 7.02 -14.48
CA ARG A 137 -21.20 7.94 -15.18
C ARG A 137 -20.79 7.33 -16.53
N PRO A 138 -20.92 8.06 -17.66
CA PRO A 138 -20.40 7.55 -18.92
C PRO A 138 -18.86 7.55 -18.94
N VAL A 139 -18.33 6.49 -19.53
CA VAL A 139 -16.93 6.26 -19.87
C VAL A 139 -16.48 7.34 -20.87
N TRP A 140 -15.33 7.96 -20.61
CA TRP A 140 -14.73 8.95 -21.51
C TRP A 140 -14.06 8.23 -22.69
N SER A 141 -14.70 8.24 -23.85
CA SER A 141 -14.00 8.02 -25.12
C SER A 141 -13.10 9.22 -25.41
N ARG A 142 -11.87 8.96 -25.86
CA ARG A 142 -10.88 9.99 -26.21
C ARG A 142 -11.33 10.74 -27.47
N GLY A 143 -12.14 11.77 -27.27
CA GLY A 143 -12.36 12.87 -28.21
C GLY A 143 -12.21 14.18 -27.43
N THR A 144 -11.45 15.13 -27.96
CA THR A 144 -11.29 16.47 -27.38
C THR A 144 -12.65 17.07 -27.02
N PRO A 145 -12.93 17.40 -25.75
CA PRO A 145 -14.16 18.09 -25.40
C PRO A 145 -14.04 19.52 -25.91
N ALA A 146 -14.89 19.90 -26.87
CA ALA A 146 -15.13 21.31 -27.16
C ALA A 146 -15.51 22.00 -25.84
N GLN A 147 -14.65 22.90 -25.37
CA GLN A 147 -14.83 23.60 -24.10
C GLN A 147 -16.12 24.42 -24.20
N ARG A 148 -17.19 23.97 -23.54
CA ARG A 148 -18.38 24.81 -23.38
C ARG A 148 -18.00 26.07 -22.59
N PRO A 149 -18.36 27.26 -23.08
CA PRO A 149 -17.96 28.50 -22.43
C PRO A 149 -18.57 28.62 -21.02
N VAL A 150 -17.81 29.21 -20.08
CA VAL A 150 -18.10 29.22 -18.64
C VAL A 150 -19.48 29.81 -18.29
N TRP A 151 -19.98 30.75 -19.08
CA TRP A 151 -21.28 31.40 -18.89
C TRP A 151 -22.49 30.46 -19.12
N SER A 152 -22.32 29.33 -19.81
CA SER A 152 -23.39 28.34 -20.01
C SER A 152 -23.85 27.66 -18.71
N ARG A 153 -23.17 27.92 -17.59
CA ARG A 153 -23.56 27.44 -16.25
C ARG A 153 -24.52 28.41 -15.54
N GLY A 154 -24.57 29.67 -15.97
CA GLY A 154 -25.46 30.69 -15.42
C GLY A 154 -26.90 30.50 -15.88
N THR A 155 -27.10 30.16 -17.15
CA THR A 155 -28.41 29.85 -17.73
C THR A 155 -29.09 28.68 -17.03
N GLY A 156 -28.33 27.61 -16.73
CA GLY A 156 -28.82 26.48 -15.93
C GLY A 156 -29.14 26.79 -14.46
N ARG A 157 -28.86 28.00 -13.98
CA ARG A 157 -29.20 28.49 -12.63
C ARG A 157 -30.30 29.56 -12.65
N GLY A 158 -30.89 29.87 -13.81
CA GLY A 158 -31.99 30.83 -13.95
C GLY A 158 -31.56 32.30 -14.03
N TYR A 159 -30.31 32.58 -14.37
CA TYR A 159 -29.89 33.96 -14.68
C TYR A 159 -30.29 34.35 -16.09
N GLU A 160 -30.76 35.59 -16.26
CA GLU A 160 -31.19 36.15 -17.55
C GLU A 160 -30.00 36.29 -18.52
N ASP A 161 -30.20 35.88 -19.77
CA ASP A 161 -29.13 35.81 -20.78
C ASP A 161 -28.46 37.16 -21.03
N ALA A 162 -29.25 38.25 -21.08
CA ALA A 162 -28.74 39.60 -21.26
C ALA A 162 -27.74 40.02 -20.16
N LEU A 163 -27.97 39.59 -18.92
CA LEU A 163 -27.08 39.87 -17.79
C LEU A 163 -25.77 39.06 -17.89
N LEU A 164 -25.85 37.82 -18.39
CA LEU A 164 -24.70 36.96 -18.63
C LEU A 164 -23.83 37.46 -19.78
N ASP A 165 -24.46 37.92 -20.87
CA ASP A 165 -23.77 38.49 -22.03
C ASP A 165 -23.07 39.81 -21.65
N GLN A 166 -23.75 40.67 -20.91
CA GLN A 166 -23.14 41.90 -20.39
C GLN A 166 -21.97 41.60 -19.42
N ALA A 167 -22.04 40.52 -18.65
CA ALA A 167 -20.95 40.09 -17.78
C ALA A 167 -19.77 39.50 -18.57
N ALA A 168 -20.06 38.74 -19.63
CA ALA A 168 -19.05 38.18 -20.53
C ALA A 168 -18.32 39.29 -21.29
N GLN A 169 -19.03 40.28 -21.82
CA GLN A 169 -18.46 41.44 -22.49
C GLN A 169 -17.52 42.20 -21.55
N ARG A 170 -18.00 42.55 -20.33
CA ARG A 170 -17.18 43.21 -19.29
C ARG A 170 -15.92 42.45 -18.90
N ALA A 171 -15.94 41.11 -19.00
CA ALA A 171 -14.79 40.28 -18.72
C ALA A 171 -13.80 40.24 -19.89
N GLN A 172 -14.29 40.27 -21.13
CA GLN A 172 -13.46 40.33 -22.35
C GLN A 172 -12.80 41.70 -22.53
N ASP A 173 -13.50 42.78 -22.16
CA ASP A 173 -13.01 44.16 -22.28
C ASP A 173 -11.85 44.48 -21.32
N ARG A 174 -11.54 43.60 -20.36
CA ARG A 174 -10.46 43.82 -19.37
C ARG A 174 -9.19 43.07 -19.78
N PRO A 175 -8.07 43.77 -20.05
CA PRO A 175 -6.82 43.12 -20.41
C PRO A 175 -6.30 42.26 -19.25
N ARG A 176 -5.77 41.09 -19.61
CA ARG A 176 -5.31 40.06 -18.66
C ARG A 176 -4.28 40.57 -17.66
N ASP A 177 -3.39 41.46 -18.10
CA ASP A 177 -2.30 41.98 -17.29
C ASP A 177 -2.81 42.88 -16.16
N GLU A 178 -3.93 43.58 -16.36
CA GLU A 178 -4.58 44.39 -15.32
C GLU A 178 -5.25 43.52 -14.26
N LEU A 179 -5.80 42.37 -14.65
CA LEU A 179 -6.48 41.42 -13.75
C LEU A 179 -5.50 40.62 -12.88
N LEU A 180 -4.33 40.30 -13.42
CA LEU A 180 -3.28 39.54 -12.72
C LEU A 180 -2.37 40.44 -11.87
N GLY A 181 -2.45 41.76 -12.06
CA GLY A 181 -1.74 42.73 -11.23
C GLY A 181 -2.10 42.63 -9.76
N ALA A 182 -1.10 42.70 -8.88
CA ALA A 182 -1.32 42.76 -7.45
C ALA A 182 -2.09 44.05 -7.13
N LYS A 183 -3.39 43.94 -6.82
CA LYS A 183 -4.17 45.06 -6.31
C LYS A 183 -3.52 45.54 -5.02
N LYS A 184 -2.92 46.73 -5.04
CA LYS A 184 -2.47 47.43 -3.84
C LYS A 184 -3.69 47.58 -2.95
N LYS A 185 -3.79 46.76 -1.89
CA LYS A 185 -4.76 47.01 -0.83
C LYS A 185 -4.48 48.42 -0.35
N LYS A 186 -5.48 49.30 -0.38
CA LYS A 186 -5.42 50.57 0.34
C LYS A 186 -5.35 50.20 1.81
N VAL A 187 -4.14 50.04 2.33
CA VAL A 187 -3.91 49.94 3.77
C VAL A 187 -4.06 51.37 4.28
N ALA A 188 -5.30 51.79 4.50
CA ALA A 188 -5.50 52.92 5.38
C ALA A 188 -5.05 52.46 6.78
N PRO A 189 -4.10 53.14 7.44
CA PRO A 189 -3.91 52.95 8.86
C PRO A 189 -5.23 53.37 9.52
N GLN A 190 -5.99 52.39 10.01
CA GLN A 190 -7.21 52.70 10.77
C GLN A 190 -6.80 53.02 12.20
N ASP A 191 -6.37 54.25 12.43
CA ASP A 191 -6.38 54.85 13.77
C ASP A 191 -7.80 55.30 14.17
N ARG A 192 -8.81 54.74 13.48
CA ARG A 192 -10.23 55.02 13.70
C ARG A 192 -10.76 54.00 14.70
N PRO A 193 -11.33 54.43 15.83
CA PRO A 193 -11.89 53.53 16.82
C PRO A 193 -13.06 52.73 16.23
N VAL A 194 -13.14 51.43 16.54
CA VAL A 194 -14.18 50.52 16.05
C VAL A 194 -15.16 50.21 17.18
N LEU A 195 -16.43 50.55 16.99
CA LEU A 195 -17.54 50.14 17.85
C LEU A 195 -18.02 48.76 17.41
N VAL A 196 -17.70 47.72 18.18
CA VAL A 196 -18.15 46.35 17.92
C VAL A 196 -19.45 46.07 18.69
N THR A 197 -20.53 45.76 17.97
CA THR A 197 -21.82 45.36 18.57
C THR A 197 -22.33 44.05 17.97
N THR A 198 -23.27 43.37 18.64
CA THR A 198 -23.88 42.13 18.12
C THR A 198 -24.96 42.48 17.10
N TYR A 199 -24.96 41.82 15.95
CA TYR A 199 -26.02 41.98 14.97
C TYR A 199 -27.37 41.48 15.51
N ASN A 200 -28.41 42.30 15.43
CA ASN A 200 -29.79 41.91 15.73
C ASN A 200 -30.72 42.73 14.83
N LEU A 201 -31.73 42.06 14.24
CA LEU A 201 -32.71 42.65 13.33
C LEU A 201 -33.60 43.71 13.97
N HIS A 202 -33.77 43.67 15.30
CA HIS A 202 -34.54 44.64 16.06
C HIS A 202 -33.72 45.86 16.51
N LEU A 203 -32.42 45.93 16.18
CA LEU A 203 -31.63 47.11 16.52
C LEU A 203 -32.02 48.28 15.63
N PRO A 204 -32.15 49.49 16.19
CA PRO A 204 -32.30 50.68 15.39
C PRO A 204 -31.05 50.90 14.52
N PRO A 205 -31.13 51.72 13.45
CA PRO A 205 -29.99 51.97 12.56
C PRO A 205 -28.88 52.75 13.28
N ILE A 206 -28.00 52.03 13.99
CA ILE A 206 -26.95 52.57 14.87
C ILE A 206 -26.02 53.52 14.09
N ASN A 207 -25.72 53.21 12.83
CA ASN A 207 -24.86 54.05 11.97
C ASN A 207 -25.50 55.42 11.70
N SER A 208 -26.80 55.44 11.43
CA SER A 208 -27.54 56.67 11.21
C SER A 208 -27.62 57.51 12.49
N ILE A 209 -27.87 56.87 13.63
CA ILE A 209 -27.91 57.51 14.95
C ILE A 209 -26.54 58.12 15.28
N LEU A 210 -25.47 57.35 15.09
CA LEU A 210 -24.10 57.77 15.38
C LEU A 210 -23.69 58.99 14.54
N ARG A 211 -24.06 59.01 13.26
CA ARG A 211 -23.81 60.17 12.39
C ARG A 211 -24.64 61.39 12.80
N LYS A 212 -25.91 61.19 13.18
CA LYS A 212 -26.81 62.27 13.61
C LYS A 212 -26.32 62.98 14.86
N TYR A 213 -25.83 62.23 15.84
CA TYR A 213 -25.40 62.76 17.14
C TYR A 213 -23.87 62.87 17.29
N TRP A 214 -23.12 62.78 16.19
CA TRP A 214 -21.66 62.87 16.19
C TRP A 214 -21.15 64.16 16.84
N ASN A 215 -21.85 65.28 16.58
CA ASN A 215 -21.47 66.59 17.10
C ASN A 215 -21.46 66.65 18.63
N ILE A 216 -22.28 65.83 19.31
CA ILE A 216 -22.31 65.76 20.78
C ILE A 216 -20.96 65.26 21.32
N LEU A 217 -20.36 64.28 20.64
CA LEU A 217 -19.04 63.73 21.02
C LEU A 217 -17.89 64.71 20.76
N GLN A 218 -18.12 65.79 20.02
CA GLN A 218 -17.13 66.83 19.76
C GLN A 218 -17.19 68.01 20.75
N LEU A 219 -18.23 68.05 21.60
CA LEU A 219 -18.42 69.13 22.59
C LEU A 219 -17.43 69.05 23.75
N SER A 220 -17.02 67.85 24.16
CA SER A 220 -16.02 67.67 25.21
C SER A 220 -14.60 67.68 24.63
N PRO A 221 -13.65 68.43 25.23
CA PRO A 221 -12.26 68.50 24.76
C PRO A 221 -11.58 67.12 24.72
N ILE A 222 -11.88 66.27 25.72
CA ILE A 222 -11.31 64.93 25.88
C ILE A 222 -11.79 64.00 24.77
N THR A 223 -13.09 64.00 24.48
CA THR A 223 -13.67 63.10 23.45
C THR A 223 -13.32 63.57 22.04
N ARG A 224 -13.12 64.87 21.84
CA ARG A 224 -12.62 65.42 20.58
C ARG A 224 -11.19 64.97 20.27
N GLU A 225 -10.33 64.90 21.29
CA GLU A 225 -8.95 64.40 21.14
C GLU A 225 -8.94 62.89 20.83
N LEU A 226 -9.76 62.11 21.54
CA LEU A 226 -9.85 60.66 21.37
C LEU A 226 -10.54 60.22 20.07
N PHE A 227 -11.54 60.96 19.61
CA PHE A 227 -12.35 60.61 18.44
C PHE A 227 -12.27 61.70 17.36
N GLN A 228 -11.17 61.72 16.61
CA GLN A 228 -10.98 62.63 15.47
C GLN A 228 -11.95 62.32 14.30
N ASN A 229 -12.38 61.07 14.18
CA ASN A 229 -13.32 60.58 13.18
C ASN A 229 -14.45 59.80 13.87
N PRO A 230 -15.70 59.80 13.33
CA PRO A 230 -16.78 58.99 13.90
C PRO A 230 -16.35 57.54 13.98
N PRO A 231 -16.60 56.77 15.05
CA PRO A 231 -16.14 55.38 15.11
C PRO A 231 -16.74 54.53 13.99
N LEU A 232 -16.00 53.49 13.57
CA LEU A 232 -16.49 52.52 12.59
C LEU A 232 -17.36 51.49 13.30
N ILE A 233 -18.57 51.23 12.79
CA ILE A 233 -19.45 50.23 13.40
C ILE A 233 -19.17 48.87 12.75
N ALA A 234 -18.83 47.90 13.58
CA ALA A 234 -18.68 46.51 13.19
C ALA A 234 -19.71 45.65 13.92
N TYR A 235 -20.34 44.73 13.20
CA TYR A 235 -21.29 43.80 13.76
C TYR A 235 -20.65 42.42 13.93
N ARG A 236 -20.62 41.89 15.16
CA ARG A 236 -20.32 40.47 15.42
C ARG A 236 -21.57 39.64 15.15
N HIS A 237 -21.39 38.41 14.67
CA HIS A 237 -22.50 37.47 14.52
C HIS A 237 -23.04 37.06 15.90
N ASN A 238 -24.30 36.64 15.95
CA ASN A 238 -24.84 36.00 17.15
C ASN A 238 -24.18 34.64 17.35
N LYS A 239 -23.92 34.27 18.61
CA LYS A 239 -23.48 32.91 18.93
C LYS A 239 -24.52 31.93 18.41
N ASN A 240 -24.11 31.05 17.50
CA ASN A 240 -24.97 29.97 17.05
C ASN A 240 -24.92 28.80 18.04
N LEU A 241 -25.80 27.81 17.89
CA LEU A 241 -25.78 26.61 18.75
C LEU A 241 -24.41 25.93 18.73
N ARG A 242 -23.69 25.91 17.61
CA ARG A 242 -22.34 25.34 17.52
C ARG A 242 -21.30 26.09 18.35
N ASP A 243 -21.45 27.40 18.55
CA ASP A 243 -20.55 28.22 19.37
C ASP A 243 -20.85 28.06 20.88
N THR A 244 -22.09 27.69 21.22
CA THR A 244 -22.54 27.46 22.60
C THR A 244 -22.32 26.01 23.04
N LEU A 245 -22.54 25.04 22.15
CA LEU A 245 -22.42 23.62 22.43
C LEU A 245 -20.95 23.22 22.47
N VAL A 246 -20.49 22.72 23.62
CA VAL A 246 -19.21 22.02 23.73
C VAL A 246 -19.33 20.71 22.96
N ARG A 247 -18.37 20.39 22.09
CA ARG A 247 -18.35 19.09 21.41
C ARG A 247 -18.27 18.00 22.48
N ALA A 248 -19.33 17.21 22.62
CA ALA A 248 -19.38 16.09 23.55
C ALA A 248 -18.29 15.03 23.28
N GLN A 249 -17.74 15.03 22.06
CA GLN A 249 -16.67 14.14 21.64
C GLN A 249 -15.42 14.95 21.27
N ILE A 250 -14.28 14.57 21.85
CA ILE A 250 -12.96 15.07 21.45
C ILE A 250 -12.82 14.81 19.93
N PRO A 251 -12.45 15.81 19.11
CA PRO A 251 -12.24 15.60 17.69
C PRO A 251 -11.27 14.44 17.48
N ARG A 252 -11.69 13.41 16.72
CA ARG A 252 -10.78 12.31 16.36
C ARG A 252 -9.55 12.92 15.70
N GLU A 253 -8.37 12.48 16.12
CA GLU A 253 -7.10 12.94 15.53
C GLU A 253 -7.20 12.88 14.01
N ASN A 254 -7.01 14.03 13.36
CA ASN A 254 -6.96 14.07 11.91
C ASN A 254 -5.65 13.43 11.48
N LYS A 255 -5.65 12.11 11.25
CA LYS A 255 -4.48 11.35 10.78
C LYS A 255 -3.85 12.00 9.53
N ASN A 256 -4.64 12.69 8.72
CA ASN A 256 -4.17 13.42 7.54
C ASN A 256 -3.32 14.66 7.89
N PHE A 257 -3.52 15.27 9.06
CA PHE A 257 -2.68 16.38 9.54
C PHE A 257 -1.30 15.86 9.96
N ILE A 258 -1.25 14.74 10.67
CA ILE A 258 0.02 14.09 11.06
C ILE A 258 0.75 13.62 9.79
N MET A 259 0.09 12.93 8.86
CA MET A 259 0.72 12.48 7.60
C MET A 259 1.23 13.63 6.72
N LYS A 260 0.59 14.80 6.74
CA LYS A 260 1.07 15.99 6.00
C LYS A 260 2.30 16.65 6.62
N ASN A 261 2.49 16.52 7.93
CA ASN A 261 3.59 17.19 8.66
C ASN A 261 4.72 16.24 9.06
N ILE A 262 4.66 14.96 8.69
CA ILE A 262 5.78 14.04 8.92
C ILE A 262 6.92 14.38 7.94
N PRO A 263 8.14 14.64 8.44
CA PRO A 263 9.26 14.98 7.57
C PRO A 263 9.67 13.78 6.71
N PRO A 264 9.89 13.95 5.39
CA PRO A 264 10.39 12.88 4.55
C PRO A 264 11.87 12.59 4.85
N GLY A 265 12.32 11.38 4.52
CA GLY A 265 13.65 10.88 4.81
C GLY A 265 13.66 9.54 5.55
N SER A 266 14.87 9.08 5.83
CA SER A 266 15.13 7.91 6.68
C SER A 266 15.31 8.36 8.14
N TYR A 267 14.59 7.71 9.06
CA TYR A 267 14.64 8.02 10.49
C TYR A 267 14.58 6.75 11.34
N PRO A 268 15.22 6.72 12.53
CA PRO A 268 15.00 5.64 13.48
C PRO A 268 13.54 5.63 13.96
N CYS A 269 13.02 4.47 14.32
CA CYS A 269 11.61 4.29 14.66
C CYS A 269 11.20 4.73 16.09
N GLY A 270 12.15 5.29 16.87
CA GLY A 270 11.93 5.82 18.22
C GLY A 270 11.58 4.76 19.29
N ARG A 271 11.85 3.47 19.06
CA ARG A 271 11.66 2.39 20.04
C ARG A 271 12.99 1.66 20.30
N LYS A 272 13.00 0.76 21.29
CA LYS A 272 14.08 -0.24 21.49
C LYS A 272 14.19 -1.13 20.24
N CYS A 273 15.03 -0.76 19.30
CA CYS A 273 15.19 -1.43 18.02
C CYS A 273 16.68 -1.40 17.63
N LEU A 274 17.28 -2.59 17.46
CA LEU A 274 18.70 -2.73 17.11
C LEU A 274 19.04 -2.10 15.76
N THR A 275 18.07 -2.01 14.84
CA THR A 275 18.31 -1.37 13.55
C THR A 275 18.47 0.15 13.68
N CYS A 276 17.86 0.78 14.68
CA CYS A 276 17.93 2.24 14.85
C CYS A 276 19.36 2.77 15.06
N THR A 277 20.28 1.95 15.58
CA THR A 277 21.68 2.35 15.81
C THR A 277 22.45 2.50 14.49
N TYR A 278 22.01 1.83 13.44
CA TYR A 278 22.64 1.88 12.12
C TYR A 278 21.94 2.85 11.17
N VAL A 279 20.72 3.32 11.48
CA VAL A 279 19.96 4.19 10.58
C VAL A 279 20.54 5.60 10.54
N ARG A 280 20.95 6.07 9.35
CA ARG A 280 21.30 7.46 9.13
C ARG A 280 20.03 8.31 9.03
N LYS A 281 19.90 9.29 9.92
CA LYS A 281 18.86 10.31 9.83
C LYS A 281 19.16 11.26 8.67
N SER A 282 18.42 11.15 7.58
CA SER A 282 18.61 12.06 6.46
C SER A 282 17.40 12.08 5.52
N LYS A 283 17.09 13.26 4.98
CA LYS A 283 16.17 13.43 3.86
C LYS A 283 16.81 13.03 2.53
N GLU A 284 18.13 13.01 2.47
CA GLU A 284 18.89 12.76 1.25
C GLU A 284 19.86 11.59 1.40
N PHE A 285 20.16 10.97 0.27
CA PHE A 285 21.20 9.96 0.14
C PHE A 285 22.04 10.24 -1.09
N GLN A 286 23.24 9.68 -1.11
CA GLN A 286 24.24 9.97 -2.13
C GLN A 286 24.87 8.66 -2.59
N SER A 287 25.12 8.54 -3.89
CA SER A 287 25.98 7.50 -4.43
C SER A 287 27.41 7.78 -4.02
N HIS A 288 28.08 6.81 -3.38
CA HIS A 288 29.47 6.96 -3.01
C HIS A 288 30.36 7.08 -4.25
N HIS A 289 30.08 6.29 -5.29
CA HIS A 289 30.87 6.26 -6.51
C HIS A 289 30.68 7.52 -7.37
N THR A 290 29.44 7.94 -7.63
CA THR A 290 29.16 9.07 -8.55
C THR A 290 29.02 10.42 -7.86
N SER A 291 29.01 10.46 -6.52
CA SER A 291 28.70 11.64 -5.71
C SER A 291 27.33 12.29 -5.98
N ARG A 292 26.46 11.68 -6.79
CA ARG A 292 25.11 12.19 -7.07
C ARG A 292 24.21 12.08 -5.85
N ARG A 293 23.48 13.15 -5.53
CA ARG A 293 22.54 13.25 -4.39
C ARG A 293 21.10 13.07 -4.85
N TYR A 294 20.32 12.37 -4.03
CA TYR A 294 18.91 12.09 -4.24
C TYR A 294 18.11 12.41 -2.98
N THR A 295 16.90 12.92 -3.17
CA THR A 295 16.00 13.27 -2.07
C THR A 295 14.95 12.16 -1.88
N ASN A 296 14.90 11.59 -0.68
CA ASN A 296 13.82 10.70 -0.27
C ASN A 296 12.55 11.51 -0.02
N ARG A 297 11.45 11.10 -0.66
CA ARG A 297 10.14 11.77 -0.61
C ARG A 297 9.19 11.16 0.43
N ALA A 298 9.51 9.99 0.96
CA ALA A 298 8.70 9.27 1.94
C ALA A 298 9.34 9.34 3.33
N HIS A 299 8.53 9.18 4.37
CA HIS A 299 9.04 8.96 5.72
C HIS A 299 9.27 7.46 5.96
N ILE A 300 10.52 7.05 5.98
CA ILE A 300 10.94 5.64 6.11
C ILE A 300 11.59 5.44 7.47
N THR A 301 11.08 4.46 8.22
CA THR A 301 11.63 4.07 9.51
C THR A 301 11.90 2.57 9.55
N CYS A 302 12.52 2.08 10.63
CA CYS A 302 12.73 0.66 10.85
C CYS A 302 11.44 -0.18 10.78
N ARG A 303 10.26 0.44 10.95
CA ARG A 303 8.95 -0.25 10.86
C ARG A 303 8.31 -0.20 9.48
N THR A 304 8.85 0.58 8.55
CA THR A 304 8.29 0.70 7.21
C THR A 304 8.51 -0.60 6.43
N ARG A 305 7.49 -1.02 5.67
CA ARG A 305 7.47 -2.19 4.79
C ARG A 305 7.40 -1.77 3.33
N ASN A 306 7.68 -2.70 2.41
CA ASN A 306 7.59 -2.50 0.97
C ASN A 306 8.47 -1.34 0.50
N ILE A 307 9.77 -1.44 0.79
CA ILE A 307 10.74 -0.37 0.57
C ILE A 307 11.97 -0.88 -0.19
N ILE A 308 12.69 0.08 -0.78
CA ILE A 308 14.09 -0.07 -1.17
C ILE A 308 14.96 0.58 -0.10
N TYR A 309 16.03 -0.08 0.30
CA TYR A 309 17.00 0.42 1.27
C TYR A 309 18.42 0.31 0.73
N MET A 310 19.33 1.04 1.36
CA MET A 310 20.76 1.00 1.12
C MET A 310 21.48 0.67 2.42
N ILE A 311 22.51 -0.18 2.32
CA ILE A 311 23.54 -0.34 3.34
C ILE A 311 24.81 0.32 2.80
N GLN A 312 25.48 1.12 3.63
CA GLN A 312 26.74 1.76 3.31
C GLN A 312 27.75 1.42 4.41
N CYS A 313 28.98 1.06 4.02
CA CYS A 313 30.08 0.94 4.96
C CYS A 313 30.64 2.34 5.28
N LYS A 314 30.75 2.67 6.56
CA LYS A 314 31.29 3.96 7.04
C LYS A 314 32.81 4.07 6.83
N LYS A 315 33.51 2.95 6.72
CA LYS A 315 34.98 2.92 6.54
C LYS A 315 35.40 3.15 5.10
N CYS A 316 34.91 2.32 4.19
CA CYS A 316 35.32 2.35 2.78
C CYS A 316 34.30 3.01 1.85
N GLY A 317 33.11 3.35 2.35
CA GLY A 317 32.06 3.98 1.56
C GLY A 317 31.29 3.07 0.62
N THR A 318 31.71 1.81 0.42
CA THR A 318 31.04 0.84 -0.46
C THR A 318 29.57 0.64 -0.08
N GLN A 319 28.71 0.56 -1.09
CA GLN A 319 27.25 0.55 -0.94
C GLN A 319 26.63 -0.75 -1.46
N TYR A 320 25.54 -1.17 -0.81
CA TYR A 320 24.62 -2.24 -1.22
C TYR A 320 23.21 -1.65 -1.30
N VAL A 321 22.44 -2.03 -2.31
CA VAL A 321 21.01 -1.73 -2.42
C VAL A 321 20.22 -3.03 -2.31
N GLY A 322 19.14 -3.02 -1.54
CA GLY A 322 18.25 -4.16 -1.39
C GLY A 322 16.77 -3.77 -1.37
N GLU A 323 15.89 -4.70 -1.74
CA GLU A 323 14.45 -4.62 -1.50
C GLU A 323 14.01 -5.37 -0.24
N THR A 324 12.91 -4.93 0.38
CA THR A 324 12.17 -5.80 1.30
C THR A 324 10.67 -5.55 1.30
N GLY A 325 9.89 -6.63 1.25
CA GLY A 325 8.46 -6.64 1.58
C GLY A 325 8.18 -6.64 3.09
N GLN A 326 9.15 -7.09 3.90
CA GLN A 326 9.07 -7.09 5.36
C GLN A 326 9.38 -5.70 5.93
N THR A 327 9.41 -5.56 7.26
CA THR A 327 9.89 -4.32 7.87
C THR A 327 11.41 -4.19 7.69
N LEU A 328 11.91 -2.97 7.55
CA LEU A 328 13.36 -2.72 7.53
C LEU A 328 14.07 -3.33 8.75
N ALA A 329 13.44 -3.31 9.92
CA ALA A 329 13.97 -3.92 11.14
C ALA A 329 14.21 -5.43 10.96
N ASN A 330 13.23 -6.16 10.42
CA ASN A 330 13.35 -7.59 10.18
C ASN A 330 14.42 -7.90 9.13
N MET A 331 14.47 -7.12 8.05
CA MET A 331 15.50 -7.30 7.02
C MET A 331 16.91 -7.12 7.59
N MET A 332 17.12 -6.09 8.41
CA MET A 332 18.43 -5.85 9.05
C MET A 332 18.76 -6.87 10.14
N ASN A 333 17.76 -7.47 10.81
CA ASN A 333 18.00 -8.63 11.67
C ASN A 333 18.56 -9.81 10.87
N GLY A 334 18.02 -10.08 9.68
CA GLY A 334 18.51 -11.11 8.77
C GLY A 334 19.98 -10.88 8.41
N HIS A 335 20.33 -9.67 7.93
CA HIS A 335 21.72 -9.32 7.61
C HIS A 335 22.66 -9.46 8.80
N ARG A 336 22.27 -9.00 9.99
CA ARG A 336 23.08 -9.19 11.21
C ARG A 336 23.29 -10.66 11.55
N SER A 337 22.26 -11.48 11.38
CA SER A 337 22.35 -12.93 11.59
C SER A 337 23.32 -13.55 10.59
N PHE A 338 23.25 -13.16 9.31
CA PHE A 338 24.15 -13.63 8.26
C PHE A 338 25.61 -13.26 8.54
N ILE A 339 25.88 -12.01 8.94
CA ILE A 339 27.23 -11.59 9.33
C ILE A 339 27.74 -12.41 10.52
N LYS A 340 26.92 -12.57 11.57
CA LYS A 340 27.28 -13.34 12.77
C LYS A 340 27.55 -14.82 12.48
N THR A 341 26.86 -15.39 11.49
CA THR A 341 26.96 -16.82 11.12
C THR A 341 27.85 -17.06 9.90
N ASP A 342 28.55 -16.03 9.45
CA ASP A 342 29.43 -16.05 8.26
C ASP A 342 28.79 -16.70 7.03
N LYS A 343 27.54 -16.32 6.76
CA LYS A 343 26.79 -16.79 5.58
C LYS A 343 27.40 -16.17 4.33
N ASP A 344 27.57 -16.97 3.28
CA ASP A 344 28.05 -16.48 1.99
C ASP A 344 27.05 -15.52 1.33
N THR A 345 27.22 -14.24 1.62
CA THR A 345 26.45 -13.11 1.08
C THR A 345 27.39 -11.92 0.95
N PRO A 346 27.19 -11.02 -0.01
CA PRO A 346 28.14 -9.91 -0.22
C PRO A 346 28.27 -8.98 0.98
N ILE A 347 27.18 -8.80 1.74
CA ILE A 347 27.18 -8.01 2.98
C ILE A 347 28.00 -8.72 4.07
N SER A 348 27.77 -10.02 4.28
CA SER A 348 28.53 -10.80 5.28
C SER A 348 30.01 -10.86 4.94
N ALA A 349 30.32 -11.22 3.69
CA ALA A 349 31.69 -11.29 3.20
C ALA A 349 32.44 -9.97 3.38
N HIS A 350 31.77 -8.82 3.19
CA HIS A 350 32.37 -7.51 3.43
C HIS A 350 32.59 -7.20 4.92
N PHE A 351 31.57 -7.35 5.76
CA PHE A 351 31.65 -6.95 7.17
C PHE A 351 32.40 -7.95 8.07
N ASN A 352 32.76 -9.12 7.55
CA ASN A 352 33.65 -10.09 8.21
C ASN A 352 35.13 -9.97 7.77
N GLN A 353 35.47 -9.02 6.89
CA GLN A 353 36.88 -8.74 6.56
C GLN A 353 37.64 -8.20 7.79
N PRO A 354 38.96 -8.45 7.92
CA PRO A 354 39.74 -8.04 9.10
C PRO A 354 39.68 -6.54 9.45
N SER A 355 39.50 -5.67 8.45
CA SER A 355 39.42 -4.22 8.62
C SER A 355 38.00 -3.69 8.80
N HIS A 356 36.97 -4.53 8.70
CA HIS A 356 35.55 -4.15 8.73
C HIS A 356 34.79 -4.90 9.82
N THR A 357 33.72 -4.29 10.32
CA THR A 357 32.85 -4.87 11.35
C THR A 357 31.41 -4.42 11.14
N VAL A 358 30.45 -5.13 11.74
CA VAL A 358 29.04 -4.73 11.74
C VAL A 358 28.82 -3.30 12.25
N ALA A 359 29.68 -2.79 13.14
CA ALA A 359 29.58 -1.42 13.67
C ALA A 359 29.79 -0.34 12.60
N ASP A 360 30.49 -0.69 11.52
CA ASP A 360 30.76 0.17 10.38
C ASP A 360 29.55 0.25 9.43
N MET A 361 28.47 -0.49 9.69
CA MET A 361 27.26 -0.46 8.91
C MET A 361 26.47 0.84 9.11
N GLU A 362 26.00 1.41 8.01
CA GLU A 362 25.01 2.48 7.99
C GLU A 362 23.84 2.09 7.07
N VAL A 363 22.61 2.38 7.49
CA VAL A 363 21.39 1.98 6.79
C VAL A 363 20.58 3.21 6.43
N VAL A 364 20.10 3.27 5.19
CA VAL A 364 19.26 4.37 4.69
C VAL A 364 18.06 3.80 3.94
N GLY A 365 16.85 4.21 4.30
CA GLY A 365 15.67 3.97 3.48
C GLY A 365 15.68 4.88 2.25
N LEU A 366 15.59 4.31 1.04
CA LEU A 366 15.67 5.07 -0.21
C LEU A 366 14.28 5.45 -0.74
N GLU A 367 13.39 4.47 -0.82
CA GLU A 367 12.09 4.61 -1.48
C GLU A 367 11.05 3.71 -0.78
N LYS A 368 9.83 4.21 -0.63
CA LYS A 368 8.68 3.44 -0.17
C LYS A 368 7.71 3.26 -1.33
N LEU A 369 7.30 2.03 -1.57
CA LEU A 369 6.45 1.68 -2.70
C LEU A 369 5.01 1.43 -2.24
N GLU A 370 4.07 1.80 -3.09
CA GLU A 370 2.65 1.48 -2.91
C GLU A 370 2.39 0.01 -3.24
N TYR A 371 1.41 -0.58 -2.56
CA TYR A 371 0.98 -1.93 -2.84
C TYR A 371 0.25 -1.99 -4.19
N GLY A 372 0.62 -2.97 -5.01
CA GLY A 372 -0.13 -3.31 -6.20
C GLY A 372 -1.45 -4.02 -5.87
N ARG A 373 -2.22 -4.36 -6.90
CA ARG A 373 -3.47 -5.13 -6.73
C ARG A 373 -3.22 -6.55 -6.22
N THR A 374 -2.04 -7.10 -6.52
CA THR A 374 -1.61 -8.44 -6.11
C THR A 374 -0.21 -8.36 -5.49
N GLU A 375 0.14 -9.37 -4.69
CA GLU A 375 1.48 -9.46 -4.08
C GLU A 375 2.58 -9.62 -5.14
N ASP A 376 2.31 -10.40 -6.21
CA ASP A 376 3.24 -10.58 -7.33
C ASP A 376 3.57 -9.25 -8.02
N LEU A 377 2.55 -8.42 -8.31
CA LEU A 377 2.77 -7.09 -8.90
C LEU A 377 3.53 -6.16 -7.95
N THR A 378 3.28 -6.28 -6.65
CA THR A 378 4.00 -5.51 -5.63
C THR A 378 5.47 -5.89 -5.59
N ARG A 379 5.78 -7.19 -5.61
CA ARG A 379 7.15 -7.72 -5.67
C ARG A 379 7.86 -7.33 -6.96
N GLN A 380 7.23 -7.50 -8.12
CA GLN A 380 7.84 -7.12 -9.41
C GLN A 380 8.20 -5.63 -9.46
N ARG A 381 7.33 -4.76 -8.94
CA ARG A 381 7.63 -3.32 -8.80
C ARG A 381 8.81 -3.07 -7.88
N ARG A 382 8.91 -3.77 -6.74
CA ARG A 382 10.08 -3.65 -5.85
C ARG A 382 11.38 -4.06 -6.56
N LEU A 383 11.40 -5.22 -7.21
CA LEU A 383 12.59 -5.71 -7.92
C LEU A 383 13.01 -4.75 -9.04
N SER A 384 12.04 -4.20 -9.80
CA SER A 384 12.32 -3.20 -10.83
C SER A 384 12.96 -1.92 -10.25
N ARG A 385 12.47 -1.47 -9.08
CA ARG A 385 13.01 -0.28 -8.41
C ARG A 385 14.34 -0.55 -7.72
N GLU A 386 14.56 -1.76 -7.22
CA GLU A 386 15.85 -2.22 -6.71
C GLU A 386 16.91 -2.15 -7.80
N SER A 387 16.67 -2.78 -8.97
CA SER A 387 17.58 -2.72 -10.12
C SER A 387 17.87 -1.26 -10.55
N TYR A 388 16.83 -0.42 -10.65
CA TYR A 388 17.01 1.00 -10.92
C TYR A 388 17.99 1.67 -9.94
N TRP A 389 17.84 1.44 -8.63
CA TRP A 389 18.71 2.05 -7.63
C TRP A 389 20.11 1.45 -7.61
N ILE A 390 20.26 0.16 -7.88
CA ILE A 390 21.56 -0.51 -8.05
C ILE A 390 22.37 0.19 -9.16
N HIS A 391 21.75 0.40 -10.33
CA HIS A 391 22.39 1.09 -11.45
C HIS A 391 22.65 2.57 -11.14
N GLN A 392 21.67 3.25 -10.56
CA GLN A 392 21.75 4.69 -10.31
C GLN A 392 22.76 5.07 -9.21
N LEU A 393 22.98 4.17 -8.25
CA LEU A 393 23.97 4.34 -7.18
C LEU A 393 25.31 3.68 -7.47
N ARG A 394 25.42 2.91 -8.56
CA ARG A 394 26.62 2.16 -8.95
C ARG A 394 27.07 1.19 -7.86
N THR A 395 26.14 0.34 -7.41
CA THR A 395 26.41 -0.60 -6.32
C THR A 395 26.73 -2.02 -6.78
N LEU A 396 26.85 -2.26 -8.08
CA LEU A 396 27.32 -3.55 -8.61
C LEU A 396 28.81 -3.73 -8.33
N HIS A 397 29.21 -4.96 -8.01
CA HIS A 397 30.62 -5.35 -7.91
C HIS A 397 31.33 -5.08 -9.25
N PRO A 398 32.55 -4.50 -9.27
CA PRO A 398 33.43 -4.23 -8.13
C PRO A 398 33.20 -2.88 -7.43
N GLU A 399 32.38 -1.98 -7.97
CA GLU A 399 32.17 -0.62 -7.42
C GLU A 399 31.32 -0.63 -6.13
N GLY A 400 30.48 -1.65 -5.95
CA GLY A 400 29.67 -1.88 -4.75
C GLY A 400 29.56 -3.35 -4.35
N LEU A 401 28.59 -3.64 -3.48
CA LEU A 401 28.39 -4.97 -2.89
C LEU A 401 27.32 -5.81 -3.61
N ASN A 402 26.49 -5.24 -4.49
CA ASN A 402 25.52 -6.04 -5.25
C ASN A 402 26.24 -6.93 -6.26
N LEU A 403 25.92 -8.22 -6.30
CA LEU A 403 26.40 -9.12 -7.34
C LEU A 403 25.49 -9.06 -8.56
N GLU A 404 26.06 -9.27 -9.74
CA GLU A 404 25.30 -9.37 -10.98
C GLU A 404 24.44 -10.65 -10.94
N SER A 405 23.13 -10.50 -11.07
CA SER A 405 22.19 -11.61 -11.22
C SER A 405 21.37 -11.41 -12.48
N LEU A 406 20.88 -12.50 -13.07
CA LEU A 406 20.03 -12.48 -14.28
C LEU A 406 18.72 -11.68 -14.10
N GLU A 407 18.35 -11.34 -12.87
CA GLU A 407 17.18 -10.50 -12.58
C GLU A 407 17.51 -8.99 -12.65
N ILE A 408 18.76 -8.60 -12.43
CA ILE A 408 19.21 -7.20 -12.50
C ILE A 408 19.33 -6.74 -13.96
N THR A 409 19.74 -7.65 -14.86
CA THR A 409 20.03 -7.36 -16.29
C THR A 409 18.80 -7.34 -17.20
N ARG A 410 17.58 -7.60 -16.69
CA ARG A 410 16.34 -7.66 -17.50
C ARG A 410 15.53 -6.36 -17.54
N VAL A 411 16.09 -5.23 -17.11
CA VAL A 411 15.40 -3.93 -17.09
C VAL A 411 15.71 -3.08 -18.31
#